data_AF-A0A2D9C5U5-F1
#
_entry.id   AF-A0A2D9C5U5-F1
#
_cell.length_a   1.000
_cell.length_b   1.000
_cell.length_c   1.000
_cell.angle_alpha   90.00
_cell.angle_beta   90.00
_cell.angle_gamma   90.00
#
_symmetry.space_group_name_H-M   'P 1'
#
loop_
_entity.id
_entity.type
_entity.pdbx_description
1 polymer ?
#
loop_
_entity_poly.entity_id
_entity_poly.type
_entity_poly.pdbx_seq_one_letter_code
_entity_poly.pdbx_strand_id
1 'polypeptide(L)'
;MRWDPHLPPRTLVWRCLLIVCAVSLLAWAPDPPKQPEHPPELKLPDFSTLKQGQVTRVLDENTVLIRVNGRTVRYDLLGVATIPTRDKQNAALAVDTLSRMALGESVFIEHDPQGERNAANRFAGHLYRTPDHLPINLELVRQGYTRHSPAGMSIHHEVFVAYQSRAQSLERGIWDTDRPTLPLPEIEPEPEPEPTSPRPTKTTRSNGNTIYITAYGTRYHRKDCPHLTDSARPATRQEVKDSHKPCKTCKPDDEAKSSG
;
A
#
# COMPACT_ATOMS: atom_id res chain seq x y z
N MET A 1 -42.96 3.27 67.90
CA MET A 1 -44.28 3.89 68.18
C MET A 1 -44.04 5.39 68.23
N ARG A 2 -44.59 6.24 67.37
CA ARG A 2 -45.95 6.28 66.87
C ARG A 2 -45.95 6.58 65.36
N TRP A 3 -46.73 5.76 64.67
CA TRP A 3 -47.43 6.17 63.47
C TRP A 3 -48.54 7.15 63.89
N ASP A 4 -48.79 8.17 63.07
CA ASP A 4 -50.17 8.63 62.90
C ASP A 4 -50.44 8.88 61.40
N PRO A 5 -51.62 8.45 60.90
CA PRO A 5 -51.99 8.40 59.50
C PRO A 5 -52.78 9.66 59.10
N HIS A 6 -53.32 9.65 57.87
CA HIS A 6 -54.22 10.62 57.24
C HIS A 6 -53.60 11.50 56.15
N LEU A 7 -53.44 10.89 54.98
CA LEU A 7 -53.73 11.58 53.71
C LEU A 7 -55.03 11.00 53.13
N PRO A 8 -56.00 11.84 52.73
CA PRO A 8 -57.30 11.39 52.23
C PRO A 8 -57.24 10.89 50.77
N PRO A 9 -58.19 10.03 50.36
CA PRO A 9 -58.28 9.52 49.00
C PRO A 9 -59.21 10.42 48.18
N ARG A 10 -58.70 11.00 47.08
CA ARG A 10 -59.41 11.68 45.98
C ARG A 10 -58.32 12.40 45.17
N THR A 11 -57.95 12.02 43.95
CA THR A 11 -58.77 11.74 42.79
C THR A 11 -58.00 10.82 41.85
N LEU A 12 -58.57 9.64 41.61
CA LEU A 12 -58.37 8.89 40.38
C LEU A 12 -58.85 9.78 39.21
N VAL A 13 -58.31 9.59 38.01
CA VAL A 13 -58.63 10.31 36.76
C VAL A 13 -57.85 11.62 36.54
N TRP A 14 -56.52 11.52 36.42
CA TRP A 14 -55.72 12.34 35.47
C TRP A 14 -54.30 11.78 35.30
N ARG A 15 -54.17 10.47 35.04
CA ARG A 15 -52.89 9.78 34.75
C ARG A 15 -52.88 9.11 33.36
N CYS A 16 -53.50 9.74 32.36
CA CYS A 16 -53.52 9.21 30.99
C CYS A 16 -52.94 10.12 29.92
N LEU A 17 -52.12 11.13 30.23
CA LEU A 17 -51.57 11.99 29.16
C LEU A 17 -50.19 12.58 29.41
N LEU A 18 -49.24 11.79 29.89
CA LEU A 18 -47.79 12.08 29.73
C LEU A 18 -46.98 10.78 29.52
N ILE A 19 -47.54 9.82 28.79
CA ILE A 19 -46.80 8.67 28.22
C ILE A 19 -47.37 8.42 26.80
N VAL A 20 -47.27 9.42 25.92
CA VAL A 20 -47.46 9.24 24.45
C VAL A 20 -46.51 10.12 23.62
N CYS A 21 -45.89 11.19 24.15
CA CYS A 21 -45.01 12.06 23.34
C CYS A 21 -43.53 11.64 23.24
N ALA A 22 -43.14 10.42 23.64
CA ALA A 22 -41.75 9.96 23.56
C ALA A 22 -41.54 8.71 22.68
N VAL A 23 -42.51 8.34 21.83
CA VAL A 23 -42.39 7.19 20.91
C VAL A 23 -42.71 7.57 19.44
N SER A 24 -42.95 8.85 19.13
CA SER A 24 -43.37 9.27 17.78
C SER A 24 -42.38 10.19 17.06
N LEU A 25 -41.10 10.18 17.45
CA LEU A 25 -40.01 10.90 16.78
C LEU A 25 -38.91 9.95 16.26
N LEU A 26 -39.28 8.69 15.99
CA LEU A 26 -38.44 7.75 15.27
C LEU A 26 -39.15 7.37 13.97
N ALA A 27 -38.39 7.42 12.87
CA ALA A 27 -38.75 6.98 11.53
C ALA A 27 -39.46 8.01 10.62
N TRP A 28 -38.86 9.19 10.47
CA TRP A 28 -38.66 9.69 9.11
C TRP A 28 -37.19 9.99 8.87
N ALA A 29 -36.36 8.96 9.01
CA ALA A 29 -35.10 8.95 8.29
C ALA A 29 -35.48 8.66 6.83
N PRO A 30 -35.10 9.50 5.85
CA PRO A 30 -35.19 9.08 4.46
C PRO A 30 -34.44 7.76 4.33
N ASP A 31 -34.97 6.83 3.54
CA ASP A 31 -34.25 5.60 3.20
C ASP A 31 -32.82 6.01 2.78
N PRO A 32 -31.77 5.36 3.30
CA PRO A 32 -30.43 5.64 2.82
C PRO A 32 -30.46 5.53 1.29
N PRO A 33 -29.86 6.49 0.56
CA PRO A 33 -29.96 6.53 -0.89
C PRO A 33 -29.60 5.14 -1.42
N LYS A 34 -30.54 4.51 -2.14
CA LYS A 34 -30.31 3.20 -2.74
C LYS A 34 -29.04 3.31 -3.56
N GLN A 35 -28.01 2.57 -3.16
CA GLN A 35 -26.79 2.46 -3.95
C GLN A 35 -27.20 2.02 -5.36
N PRO A 36 -26.61 2.59 -6.43
CA PRO A 36 -26.92 2.16 -7.78
C PRO A 36 -26.73 0.65 -7.88
N GLU A 37 -27.70 -0.03 -8.49
CA GLU A 37 -27.74 -1.50 -8.57
C GLU A 37 -26.45 -2.08 -9.18
N HIS A 38 -25.81 -1.29 -10.06
CA HIS A 38 -24.51 -1.59 -10.65
C HIS A 38 -23.50 -0.46 -10.39
N PRO A 39 -22.28 -0.77 -9.91
CA PRO A 39 -21.21 0.22 -9.81
C PRO A 39 -20.81 0.71 -11.22
N PRO A 40 -20.31 1.95 -11.35
CA PRO A 40 -19.81 2.46 -12.62
C PRO A 40 -18.70 1.56 -13.16
N GLU A 41 -18.74 1.32 -14.46
CA GLU A 41 -17.72 0.54 -15.16
C GLU A 41 -16.42 1.34 -15.30
N LEU A 42 -15.29 0.66 -15.18
CA LEU A 42 -13.98 1.25 -15.44
C LEU A 42 -13.82 1.47 -16.95
N LYS A 43 -13.63 2.71 -17.37
CA LYS A 43 -13.27 3.02 -18.75
C LYS A 43 -11.82 2.60 -18.98
N LEU A 44 -11.61 1.53 -19.74
CA LEU A 44 -10.27 1.04 -20.06
C LEU A 44 -9.56 2.01 -21.02
N PRO A 45 -8.25 2.24 -20.83
CA PRO A 45 -7.45 3.06 -21.74
C PRO A 45 -7.16 2.33 -23.05
N ASP A 46 -6.70 3.09 -24.05
CA ASP A 46 -6.08 2.51 -25.23
C ASP A 46 -4.68 1.97 -24.88
N PHE A 47 -4.62 0.66 -24.62
CA PHE A 47 -3.40 -0.04 -24.22
C PHE A 47 -2.26 0.06 -25.24
N SER A 48 -2.55 0.31 -26.52
CA SER A 48 -1.52 0.43 -27.56
C SER A 48 -0.61 1.67 -27.36
N THR A 49 -1.10 2.64 -26.60
CA THR A 49 -0.40 3.90 -26.29
C THR A 49 0.35 3.87 -24.96
N LEU A 50 0.13 2.84 -24.13
CA LEU A 50 0.65 2.79 -22.78
C LEU A 50 2.07 2.19 -22.71
N LYS A 51 2.84 2.65 -21.72
CA LYS A 51 4.12 2.00 -21.39
C LYS A 51 3.85 0.61 -20.86
N GLN A 52 4.64 -0.37 -21.32
CA GLN A 52 4.61 -1.73 -20.81
C GLN A 52 5.85 -2.02 -19.97
N GLY A 53 5.71 -2.89 -18.98
CA GLY A 53 6.83 -3.39 -18.21
C GLY A 53 6.51 -4.70 -17.49
N GLN A 54 7.53 -5.33 -16.93
CA GLN A 54 7.37 -6.52 -16.11
C GLN A 54 7.52 -6.15 -14.64
N VAL A 55 6.58 -6.55 -13.79
CA VAL A 55 6.69 -6.37 -12.35
C VAL A 55 7.72 -7.36 -11.83
N THR A 56 8.84 -6.84 -11.33
CA THR A 56 9.96 -7.66 -10.85
C THR A 56 9.94 -7.86 -9.35
N ARG A 57 9.23 -7.00 -8.61
CA ARG A 57 9.11 -7.10 -7.15
C ARG A 57 7.89 -6.34 -6.63
N VAL A 58 7.25 -6.88 -5.59
CA VAL A 58 6.32 -6.15 -4.73
C VAL A 58 7.08 -5.69 -3.49
N LEU A 59 7.02 -4.40 -3.16
CA LEU A 59 7.77 -3.83 -2.05
C LEU A 59 6.91 -3.70 -0.79
N ASP A 60 5.67 -3.25 -0.97
CA ASP A 60 4.69 -2.99 0.08
C ASP A 60 3.28 -3.05 -0.55
N GLU A 61 2.24 -2.76 0.24
CA GLU A 61 0.83 -2.92 -0.14
C GLU A 61 0.40 -2.08 -1.35
N ASN A 62 1.16 -1.04 -1.71
CA ASN A 62 0.83 -0.15 -2.82
C ASN A 62 2.04 0.28 -3.65
N THR A 63 3.16 -0.45 -3.57
CA THR A 63 4.36 -0.15 -4.35
C THR A 63 4.99 -1.38 -4.97
N VAL A 64 5.33 -1.27 -6.25
CA VAL A 64 6.03 -2.30 -7.02
C VAL A 64 7.30 -1.75 -7.68
N LEU A 65 8.21 -2.66 -8.04
CA LEU A 65 9.28 -2.39 -8.99
C LEU A 65 8.90 -2.97 -10.35
N ILE A 66 9.01 -2.15 -11.39
CA ILE A 66 8.68 -2.53 -12.75
C ILE A 66 9.91 -2.34 -13.63
N ARG A 67 10.29 -3.38 -14.38
CA ARG A 67 11.29 -3.28 -15.43
C ARG A 67 10.64 -2.73 -16.70
N VAL A 68 11.00 -1.51 -17.05
CA VAL A 68 10.54 -0.79 -18.25
C VAL A 68 11.78 -0.45 -19.09
N ASN A 69 11.82 -0.88 -20.35
CA ASN A 69 12.94 -0.62 -21.27
C ASN A 69 14.32 -0.99 -20.67
N GLY A 70 14.40 -2.15 -20.01
CA GLY A 70 15.62 -2.65 -19.36
C GLY A 70 16.01 -1.96 -18.04
N ARG A 71 15.26 -0.95 -17.58
CA ARG A 71 15.49 -0.26 -16.31
C ARG A 71 14.42 -0.61 -15.28
N THR A 72 14.84 -0.88 -14.05
CA THR A 72 13.92 -1.10 -12.93
C THR A 72 13.51 0.25 -12.32
N VAL A 73 12.21 0.52 -12.28
CA VAL A 73 11.63 1.77 -11.78
C VAL A 73 10.62 1.45 -10.67
N ARG A 74 10.67 2.20 -9.56
CA ARG A 74 9.68 2.10 -8.47
C ARG A 74 8.41 2.84 -8.86
N TYR A 75 7.26 2.17 -8.74
CA TYR A 75 5.93 2.69 -9.02
C TYR A 75 5.01 2.56 -7.81
N ASP A 76 4.42 3.67 -7.40
CA ASP A 76 3.30 3.69 -6.46
C ASP A 76 1.99 3.44 -7.23
N LEU A 77 1.07 2.69 -6.62
CA LEU A 77 -0.23 2.39 -7.19
C LEU A 77 -1.21 3.54 -6.95
N LEU A 78 -1.60 4.25 -8.02
CA LEU A 78 -2.60 5.32 -7.93
C LEU A 78 -3.96 4.78 -7.45
N GLY A 79 -4.65 5.57 -6.62
CA GLY A 79 -5.94 5.21 -6.04
C GLY A 79 -5.88 4.25 -4.85
N VAL A 80 -4.70 3.77 -4.45
CA VAL A 80 -4.51 2.73 -3.41
C VAL A 80 -3.92 3.35 -2.13
N ALA A 81 -4.61 3.21 -1.01
CA ALA A 81 -4.14 3.73 0.28
C ALA A 81 -3.00 2.89 0.86
N THR A 82 -2.06 3.56 1.51
CA THR A 82 -1.09 2.95 2.43
C THR A 82 -1.82 2.46 3.68
N ILE A 83 -1.46 1.28 4.15
CA ILE A 83 -2.04 0.66 5.35
C ILE A 83 -1.20 1.11 6.57
N PRO A 84 -1.82 1.54 7.68
CA PRO A 84 -1.07 1.93 8.87
C PRO A 84 -0.17 0.80 9.37
N THR A 85 1.08 1.10 9.74
CA THR A 85 2.09 0.11 10.17
C THR A 85 1.67 -0.76 11.36
N ARG A 86 0.73 -0.29 12.18
CA ARG A 86 0.12 -1.06 13.28
C ARG A 86 -0.77 -2.21 12.81
N ASP A 87 -1.26 -2.16 11.57
CA ASP A 87 -2.16 -3.15 10.97
C ASP A 87 -1.38 -4.13 10.09
N LYS A 88 -0.50 -4.90 10.74
CA LYS A 88 0.40 -5.83 10.06
C LYS A 88 -0.35 -6.93 9.30
N GLN A 89 -1.50 -7.37 9.80
CA GLN A 89 -2.26 -8.45 9.19
C GLN A 89 -2.85 -8.02 7.85
N ASN A 90 -3.49 -6.85 7.79
CA ASN A 90 -4.04 -6.35 6.54
C ASN A 90 -2.94 -5.93 5.57
N ALA A 91 -1.83 -5.38 6.06
CA ALA A 91 -0.66 -5.09 5.22
C ALA A 91 -0.10 -6.37 4.56
N ALA A 92 0.11 -7.43 5.33
CA ALA A 92 0.60 -8.71 4.82
C ALA A 92 -0.35 -9.31 3.77
N LEU A 93 -1.66 -9.24 4.01
CA LEU A 93 -2.66 -9.73 3.08
C LEU A 93 -2.70 -8.92 1.76
N ALA A 94 -2.57 -7.61 1.84
CA ALA A 94 -2.52 -6.75 0.66
C ALA A 94 -1.26 -7.03 -0.16
N VAL A 95 -0.11 -7.20 0.49
CA VAL A 95 1.16 -7.59 -0.16
C VAL A 95 1.07 -8.96 -0.82
N ASP A 96 0.54 -9.97 -0.12
CA ASP A 96 0.31 -11.31 -0.68
C ASP A 96 -0.59 -11.26 -1.91
N THR A 97 -1.72 -10.56 -1.81
CA THR A 97 -2.68 -10.45 -2.90
C THR A 97 -2.08 -9.72 -4.10
N LEU A 98 -1.40 -8.58 -3.87
CA LEU A 98 -0.70 -7.86 -4.92
C LEU A 98 0.38 -8.73 -5.58
N SER A 99 1.11 -9.52 -4.79
CA SER A 99 2.11 -10.46 -5.30
C SER A 99 1.48 -11.53 -6.19
N ARG A 100 0.39 -12.16 -5.76
CA ARG A 100 -0.35 -13.15 -6.55
C ARG A 100 -0.93 -12.59 -7.85
N MET A 101 -1.29 -11.31 -7.88
CA MET A 101 -1.85 -10.67 -9.07
C MET A 101 -0.79 -10.16 -10.04
N ALA A 102 0.35 -9.68 -9.52
CA ALA A 102 1.25 -8.84 -10.29
C ALA A 102 2.70 -9.37 -10.38
N LEU A 103 3.22 -10.13 -9.40
CA LEU A 103 4.63 -10.50 -9.40
C LEU A 103 4.99 -11.39 -10.60
N GLY A 104 5.99 -10.98 -11.38
CA GLY A 104 6.42 -11.68 -12.59
C GLY A 104 5.59 -11.36 -13.84
N GLU A 105 4.41 -10.74 -13.65
CA GLU A 105 3.49 -10.42 -14.73
C GLU A 105 3.95 -9.21 -15.54
N SER A 106 3.54 -9.21 -16.81
CA SER A 106 3.63 -8.03 -17.67
C SER A 106 2.41 -7.16 -17.49
N VAL A 107 2.62 -5.85 -17.40
CA VAL A 107 1.59 -4.84 -17.13
C VAL A 107 1.69 -3.66 -18.08
N PHE A 108 0.54 -3.09 -18.43
CA PHE A 108 0.46 -1.72 -18.94
C PHE A 108 0.39 -0.73 -17.78
N ILE A 109 0.99 0.43 -17.98
CA ILE A 109 1.09 1.50 -16.99
C ILE A 109 0.37 2.73 -17.55
N GLU A 110 -0.73 3.10 -16.91
CA GLU A 110 -1.48 4.34 -17.19
C GLU A 110 -1.12 5.38 -16.12
N HIS A 111 -0.54 6.50 -16.54
CA HIS A 111 -0.25 7.63 -15.67
C HIS A 111 -1.45 8.56 -15.55
N ASP A 112 -1.50 9.36 -14.47
CA ASP A 112 -2.51 10.40 -14.35
C ASP A 112 -2.22 11.56 -15.35
N PRO A 113 -3.23 12.23 -15.92
CA PRO A 113 -3.08 13.41 -16.76
C PRO A 113 -2.33 14.56 -16.09
N GLN A 114 -2.34 14.62 -14.75
CA GLN A 114 -1.53 15.59 -14.00
C GLN A 114 -0.02 15.30 -14.08
N GLY A 115 0.37 14.07 -14.43
CA GLY A 115 1.75 13.68 -14.69
C GLY A 115 2.10 12.26 -14.23
N GLU A 116 3.33 11.84 -14.57
CA GLU A 116 3.81 10.50 -14.26
C GLU A 116 4.23 10.31 -12.79
N ARG A 117 4.25 11.39 -12.00
CA ARG A 117 4.80 11.40 -10.64
C ARG A 117 3.82 11.97 -9.64
N ASN A 118 3.82 11.38 -8.45
CA ASN A 118 2.99 11.85 -7.35
C ASN A 118 3.59 13.04 -6.59
N ALA A 119 2.85 13.56 -5.59
CA ALA A 119 3.28 14.68 -4.75
C ALA A 119 4.59 14.40 -3.98
N ALA A 120 4.94 13.14 -3.76
CA ALA A 120 6.22 12.72 -3.19
C ALA A 120 7.33 12.52 -4.25
N ASN A 121 7.09 12.94 -5.50
CA ASN A 121 7.97 12.83 -6.65
C ASN A 121 8.34 11.37 -7.02
N ARG A 122 7.50 10.40 -6.65
CA ARG A 122 7.65 8.98 -7.04
C ARG A 122 6.83 8.72 -8.29
N PHE A 123 7.30 7.84 -9.19
CA PHE A 123 6.46 7.43 -10.31
C PHE A 123 5.21 6.75 -9.78
N ALA A 124 4.06 7.02 -10.41
CA ALA A 124 2.80 6.46 -9.98
C ALA A 124 1.91 6.15 -11.19
N GLY A 125 1.16 5.07 -11.12
CA GLY A 125 0.26 4.69 -12.21
C GLY A 125 -0.83 3.70 -11.80
N HIS A 126 -1.82 3.57 -12.68
CA HIS A 126 -2.74 2.44 -12.70
C HIS A 126 -2.13 1.30 -13.51
N LEU A 127 -2.10 0.10 -12.93
CA LEU A 127 -1.54 -1.08 -13.58
C LEU A 127 -2.64 -1.97 -14.12
N TYR A 128 -2.46 -2.42 -15.35
CA TYR A 128 -3.35 -3.39 -16.02
C TYR A 128 -2.54 -4.60 -16.41
N ARG A 129 -2.90 -5.78 -15.90
CA ARG A 129 -2.20 -7.02 -16.24
C ARG A 129 -2.42 -7.40 -17.69
N THR A 130 -1.42 -8.01 -18.31
CA THR A 130 -1.52 -8.57 -19.64
C THR A 130 -1.57 -10.10 -19.56
N PRO A 131 -2.37 -10.80 -20.41
CA PRO A 131 -3.21 -10.26 -21.49
C PRO A 131 -4.66 -9.94 -21.07
N ASP A 132 -5.05 -10.19 -19.83
CA ASP A 132 -6.46 -10.13 -19.39
C ASP A 132 -6.97 -8.72 -19.04
N HIS A 133 -6.09 -7.72 -19.06
CA HIS A 133 -6.36 -6.33 -18.74
C HIS A 133 -6.92 -6.11 -17.32
N LEU A 134 -6.63 -7.02 -16.37
CA LEU A 134 -7.08 -6.89 -14.99
C LEU A 134 -6.58 -5.56 -14.38
N PRO A 135 -7.46 -4.65 -13.92
CA PRO A 135 -7.06 -3.39 -13.29
C PRO A 135 -6.60 -3.64 -11.85
N ILE A 136 -5.33 -3.94 -11.65
CA ILE A 136 -4.73 -4.40 -10.38
C ILE A 136 -5.07 -3.44 -9.22
N ASN A 137 -4.89 -2.13 -9.44
CA ASN A 137 -5.13 -1.11 -8.41
C ASN A 137 -6.59 -1.11 -7.94
N LEU A 138 -7.52 -1.21 -8.90
CA LEU A 138 -8.95 -1.23 -8.60
C LEU A 138 -9.33 -2.54 -7.89
N GLU A 139 -8.74 -3.65 -8.30
CA GLU A 139 -9.01 -4.96 -7.71
C GLU A 139 -8.67 -5.01 -6.21
N LEU A 140 -7.55 -4.38 -5.81
CA LEU A 140 -7.20 -4.25 -4.39
C LEU A 140 -8.30 -3.56 -3.57
N VAL A 141 -8.89 -2.48 -4.11
CA VAL A 141 -9.96 -1.72 -3.43
C VAL A 141 -11.30 -2.45 -3.52
N ARG A 142 -11.61 -3.04 -4.68
CA ARG A 142 -12.86 -3.77 -4.94
C ARG A 142 -13.02 -5.00 -4.05
N GLN A 143 -11.92 -5.67 -3.71
CA GLN A 143 -11.90 -6.81 -2.81
C GLN A 143 -11.72 -6.42 -1.34
N GLY A 144 -11.57 -5.11 -1.05
CA GLY A 144 -11.42 -4.61 0.31
C GLY A 144 -10.06 -4.95 0.93
N TYR A 145 -9.00 -5.16 0.15
CA TYR A 145 -7.65 -5.34 0.70
C TYR A 145 -7.05 -4.02 1.21
N THR A 146 -7.54 -2.90 0.70
CA THR A 146 -7.15 -1.56 1.10
C THR A 146 -8.27 -0.56 0.84
N ARG A 147 -8.08 0.68 1.30
CA ARG A 147 -8.96 1.81 1.04
C ARG A 147 -8.56 2.51 -0.26
N HIS A 148 -9.51 3.21 -0.85
CA HIS A 148 -9.22 4.20 -1.88
C HIS A 148 -8.48 5.39 -1.25
N SER A 149 -7.37 5.81 -1.88
CA SER A 149 -6.70 7.07 -1.59
C SER A 149 -6.53 7.85 -2.88
N PRO A 150 -7.23 8.99 -3.07
CA PRO A 150 -7.09 9.75 -4.30
C PRO A 150 -5.78 10.54 -4.34
N ALA A 151 -5.12 10.83 -3.20
CA ALA A 151 -3.83 11.54 -3.09
C ALA A 151 -3.55 12.67 -4.13
N GLY A 152 -4.59 13.36 -4.61
CA GLY A 152 -4.54 14.34 -5.70
C GLY A 152 -4.52 13.78 -7.14
N MET A 153 -4.23 12.49 -7.36
CA MET A 153 -4.16 11.83 -8.66
C MET A 153 -4.89 10.50 -8.64
N SER A 154 -5.99 10.43 -9.38
CA SER A 154 -6.75 9.20 -9.63
C SER A 154 -7.82 9.51 -10.66
N ILE A 155 -7.48 9.45 -11.94
CA ILE A 155 -8.44 9.53 -13.06
C ILE A 155 -9.68 8.65 -12.90
N HIS A 156 -9.55 7.54 -12.18
CA HIS A 156 -10.63 6.58 -11.92
C HIS A 156 -11.34 6.82 -10.57
N HIS A 157 -11.26 8.02 -9.99
CA HIS A 157 -11.74 8.33 -8.64
C HIS A 157 -13.17 7.84 -8.35
N GLU A 158 -14.14 8.17 -9.22
CA GLU A 158 -15.54 7.80 -9.02
C GLU A 158 -15.75 6.28 -8.95
N VAL A 159 -15.04 5.54 -9.80
CA VAL A 159 -15.07 4.07 -9.85
C VAL A 159 -14.51 3.48 -8.57
N PHE A 160 -13.37 3.98 -8.11
CA PHE A 160 -12.76 3.54 -6.85
C PHE A 160 -13.66 3.81 -5.63
N VAL A 161 -14.30 5.00 -5.57
CA VAL A 161 -15.24 5.35 -4.49
C VAL A 161 -16.42 4.37 -4.47
N ALA A 162 -17.02 4.09 -5.63
CA ALA A 162 -18.15 3.18 -5.72
C ALA A 162 -17.78 1.75 -5.32
N TYR A 163 -16.64 1.24 -5.78
CA TYR A 163 -16.19 -0.12 -5.44
C TYR A 163 -15.73 -0.25 -3.99
N GLN A 164 -15.14 0.79 -3.39
CA GLN A 164 -14.88 0.80 -1.95
C GLN A 164 -16.20 0.71 -1.17
N SER A 165 -17.20 1.53 -1.54
CA SER A 165 -18.49 1.54 -0.86
C SER A 165 -19.21 0.18 -0.97
N ARG A 166 -19.03 -0.52 -2.09
CA ARG A 166 -19.53 -1.90 -2.26
C ARG A 166 -18.74 -2.92 -1.45
N ALA A 167 -17.41 -2.79 -1.36
CA ALA A 167 -16.60 -3.66 -0.52
C ALA A 167 -16.96 -3.50 0.96
N GLN A 168 -17.29 -2.28 1.39
CA GLN A 168 -17.80 -1.97 2.72
C GLN A 168 -19.14 -2.63 2.99
N SER A 169 -20.14 -2.45 2.11
CA SER A 169 -21.48 -2.99 2.31
C SER A 169 -21.55 -4.52 2.24
N LEU A 170 -20.55 -5.14 1.62
CA LEU A 170 -20.39 -6.59 1.56
C LEU A 170 -19.37 -7.13 2.58
N GLU A 171 -18.91 -6.31 3.52
CA GLU A 171 -17.98 -6.71 4.59
C GLU A 171 -16.77 -7.48 4.05
N ARG A 172 -16.13 -6.98 2.98
CA ARG A 172 -14.98 -7.65 2.36
C ARG A 172 -13.67 -7.20 2.96
N GLY A 173 -12.75 -8.13 3.17
CA GLY A 173 -11.36 -7.82 3.51
C GLY A 173 -11.24 -7.02 4.81
N ILE A 174 -10.74 -5.79 4.74
CA ILE A 174 -10.57 -4.88 5.90
C ILE A 174 -11.91 -4.38 6.47
N TRP A 175 -13.02 -4.63 5.78
CA TRP A 175 -14.36 -4.24 6.20
C TRP A 175 -15.09 -5.35 6.97
N ASP A 176 -14.54 -6.57 6.98
CA ASP A 176 -15.05 -7.70 7.76
C ASP A 176 -14.63 -7.55 9.23
N THR A 177 -15.56 -7.17 10.11
CA THR A 177 -15.29 -7.01 11.54
C THR A 177 -15.22 -8.32 12.30
N ASP A 178 -15.81 -9.38 11.74
CA ASP A 178 -15.91 -10.71 12.36
C ASP A 178 -14.78 -11.62 11.88
N ARG A 179 -13.94 -11.13 10.97
CA ARG A 179 -12.81 -11.87 10.45
C ARG A 179 -11.92 -12.36 11.59
N PRO A 180 -11.72 -13.69 11.70
CA PRO A 180 -10.75 -14.22 12.64
C PRO A 180 -9.39 -13.60 12.34
N THR A 181 -8.76 -13.02 13.37
CA THR A 181 -7.34 -12.67 13.31
C THR A 181 -6.57 -13.96 13.17
N LEU A 182 -6.41 -14.44 11.92
CA LEU A 182 -5.49 -15.55 11.66
C LEU A 182 -4.13 -15.11 12.20
N PRO A 183 -3.47 -15.94 13.02
CA PRO A 183 -2.07 -15.68 13.34
C PRO A 183 -1.37 -15.49 12.00
N LEU A 184 -0.72 -14.33 11.85
CA LEU A 184 0.20 -14.11 10.74
C LEU A 184 1.06 -15.36 10.67
N PRO A 185 1.22 -16.01 9.50
CA PRO A 185 2.23 -17.04 9.38
C PRO A 185 3.49 -16.40 9.91
N GLU A 186 4.03 -16.96 10.99
CA GLU A 186 5.36 -16.63 11.44
C GLU A 186 6.19 -16.86 10.19
N ILE A 187 6.70 -15.77 9.61
CA ILE A 187 7.59 -15.88 8.47
C ILE A 187 8.77 -16.61 9.09
N GLU A 188 8.76 -17.94 9.01
CA GLU A 188 9.98 -18.70 9.13
C GLU A 188 10.94 -17.97 8.22
N PRO A 189 12.05 -17.43 8.75
CA PRO A 189 13.00 -16.71 7.93
C PRO A 189 13.22 -17.58 6.72
N GLU A 190 12.90 -17.04 5.54
CA GLU A 190 13.15 -17.70 4.26
C GLU A 190 14.54 -18.29 4.38
N PRO A 191 14.70 -19.62 4.25
CA PRO A 191 15.94 -20.28 4.63
C PRO A 191 17.05 -19.50 3.97
N GLU A 192 17.90 -18.92 4.83
CA GLU A 192 19.08 -18.19 4.39
C GLU A 192 19.71 -19.07 3.33
N PRO A 193 19.88 -18.58 2.09
CA PRO A 193 20.19 -19.44 0.96
C PRO A 193 21.34 -20.33 1.38
N GLU A 194 21.09 -21.65 1.44
CA GLU A 194 22.09 -22.60 1.89
C GLU A 194 23.39 -22.26 1.17
N PRO A 195 24.52 -22.13 1.89
CA PRO A 195 25.77 -21.69 1.30
C PRO A 195 26.11 -22.63 0.15
N THR A 196 25.76 -22.19 -1.06
CA THR A 196 26.00 -22.96 -2.25
C THR A 196 27.51 -22.95 -2.38
N SER A 197 28.09 -24.14 -2.22
CA SER A 197 29.52 -24.40 -2.25
C SER A 197 30.20 -23.50 -3.30
N PRO A 198 31.30 -22.82 -2.95
CA PRO A 198 31.81 -21.71 -3.73
C PRO A 198 32.18 -22.18 -5.15
N ARG A 199 31.41 -21.69 -6.13
CA ARG A 199 31.86 -21.62 -7.52
C ARG A 199 33.19 -20.86 -7.52
N PRO A 200 34.24 -21.34 -8.21
CA PRO A 200 35.60 -20.88 -7.98
C PRO A 200 35.70 -19.38 -8.18
N THR A 201 35.97 -18.71 -7.07
CA THR A 201 36.24 -17.28 -6.95
C THR A 201 37.46 -16.98 -7.79
N LYS A 202 37.30 -16.17 -8.84
CA LYS A 202 38.44 -15.42 -9.38
C LYS A 202 38.85 -14.42 -8.30
N THR A 203 39.85 -14.81 -7.51
CA THR A 203 40.59 -13.95 -6.60
C THR A 203 41.14 -12.77 -7.40
N THR A 204 40.43 -11.65 -7.37
CA THR A 204 41.03 -10.37 -7.71
C THR A 204 41.35 -9.68 -6.39
N ARG A 205 42.64 -9.44 -6.19
CA ARG A 205 43.27 -8.88 -5.00
C ARG A 205 42.56 -7.63 -4.50
N SER A 206 42.54 -7.53 -3.17
CA SER A 206 42.43 -6.30 -2.39
C SER A 206 43.03 -5.09 -3.12
N ASN A 207 42.19 -4.16 -3.54
CA ASN A 207 42.53 -2.77 -3.77
C ASN A 207 41.49 -1.95 -3.00
N GLY A 208 41.95 -1.11 -2.07
CA GLY A 208 41.15 -0.40 -1.05
C GLY A 208 40.13 0.59 -1.60
N ASN A 209 39.09 0.09 -2.24
CA ASN A 209 38.05 0.90 -2.88
C ASN A 209 36.63 0.31 -2.71
N THR A 210 36.43 -0.40 -1.60
CA THR A 210 35.13 -0.99 -1.24
C THR A 210 34.24 0.08 -0.65
N ILE A 211 33.12 0.34 -1.32
CA ILE A 211 32.05 1.24 -0.90
C ILE A 211 30.80 0.42 -0.59
N TYR A 212 29.82 1.01 0.10
CA TYR A 212 28.60 0.32 0.50
C TYR A 212 27.39 0.98 -0.14
N ILE A 213 26.48 0.18 -0.69
CA ILE A 213 25.19 0.64 -1.18
C ILE A 213 24.08 -0.07 -0.42
N THR A 214 22.99 0.63 -0.14
CA THR A 214 21.78 -0.01 0.41
C THR A 214 20.95 -0.58 -0.73
N ALA A 215 20.08 -1.55 -0.45
CA ALA A 215 19.30 -2.24 -1.47
C ALA A 215 18.43 -1.29 -2.35
N TYR A 216 18.11 -0.09 -1.86
CA TYR A 216 17.22 0.87 -2.56
C TYR A 216 17.74 2.32 -2.54
N GLY A 217 18.94 2.57 -2.01
CA GLY A 217 19.51 3.91 -1.95
C GLY A 217 20.04 4.35 -3.31
N THR A 218 19.90 5.62 -3.64
CA THR A 218 20.52 6.22 -4.85
C THR A 218 21.96 6.71 -4.57
N ARG A 219 22.49 6.39 -3.40
CA ARG A 219 23.78 6.86 -2.93
C ARG A 219 24.65 5.70 -2.47
N TYR A 220 25.95 5.86 -2.63
CA TYR A 220 26.93 4.99 -2.02
C TYR A 220 27.59 5.67 -0.81
N HIS A 221 28.04 4.85 0.12
CA HIS A 221 28.38 5.21 1.49
C HIS A 221 29.71 4.58 1.91
N ARG A 222 30.29 5.09 3.00
CA ARG A 222 31.34 4.41 3.78
C ARG A 222 30.70 3.39 4.72
N LYS A 223 31.48 2.41 5.18
CA LYS A 223 31.04 1.29 6.05
C LYS A 223 30.32 1.76 7.32
N ASP A 224 30.69 2.93 7.83
CA ASP A 224 30.26 3.51 9.10
C ASP A 224 29.20 4.63 8.94
N CYS A 225 28.61 4.79 7.75
CA CYS A 225 27.65 5.85 7.53
C CYS A 225 26.32 5.59 8.27
N PRO A 226 25.74 6.57 8.98
CA PRO A 226 24.47 6.41 9.71
C PRO A 226 23.24 6.21 8.80
N HIS A 227 23.40 6.40 7.48
CA HIS A 227 22.36 6.12 6.49
C HIS A 227 22.45 4.70 5.93
N LEU A 228 23.46 3.91 6.32
CA LEU A 228 23.48 2.48 6.02
C LEU A 228 22.42 1.79 6.87
N THR A 229 21.78 0.81 6.24
CA THR A 229 20.83 -0.09 6.88
C THR A 229 21.38 -1.52 6.79
N ASP A 230 20.74 -2.46 7.46
CA ASP A 230 21.15 -3.88 7.44
C ASP A 230 21.09 -4.49 6.02
N SER A 231 20.41 -3.82 5.08
CA SER A 231 20.38 -4.17 3.65
C SER A 231 21.62 -3.73 2.85
N ALA A 232 22.64 -3.20 3.52
CA ALA A 232 23.85 -2.71 2.86
C ALA A 232 24.70 -3.85 2.31
N ARG A 233 25.10 -3.74 1.04
CA ARG A 233 26.07 -4.66 0.42
C ARG A 233 27.34 -3.93 0.00
N PRO A 234 28.51 -4.59 0.07
CA PRO A 234 29.74 -4.07 -0.51
C PRO A 234 29.60 -4.00 -2.03
N ALA A 235 30.17 -2.94 -2.61
CA ALA A 235 30.24 -2.69 -4.04
C ALA A 235 31.55 -1.98 -4.38
N THR A 236 31.89 -1.92 -5.67
CA THR A 236 33.04 -1.14 -6.14
C THR A 236 32.61 0.18 -6.77
N ARG A 237 33.49 1.19 -6.78
CA ARG A 237 33.19 2.47 -7.48
C ARG A 237 32.83 2.28 -8.94
N GLN A 238 33.48 1.33 -9.62
CA GLN A 238 33.24 1.05 -11.03
C GLN A 238 31.83 0.50 -11.26
N GLU A 239 31.33 -0.34 -10.35
CA GLU A 239 29.99 -0.93 -10.42
C GLU A 239 28.88 0.12 -10.27
N VAL A 240 29.11 1.18 -9.49
CA VAL A 240 28.06 2.13 -9.11
C VAL A 240 28.19 3.50 -9.78
N LYS A 241 29.26 3.75 -10.55
CA LYS A 241 29.60 5.05 -11.15
C LYS A 241 28.43 5.70 -11.91
N ASP A 242 27.67 4.88 -12.63
CA ASP A 242 26.58 5.35 -13.49
C ASP A 242 25.19 5.29 -12.82
N SER A 243 25.10 4.69 -11.63
CA SER A 243 23.83 4.39 -10.96
C SER A 243 23.66 5.07 -9.59
N HIS A 244 24.74 5.43 -8.90
CA HIS A 244 24.69 5.98 -7.54
C HIS A 244 25.58 7.21 -7.39
N LYS A 245 25.12 8.17 -6.58
CA LYS A 245 25.88 9.40 -6.24
C LYS A 245 26.58 9.26 -4.88
N PRO A 246 27.69 9.96 -4.61
CA PRO A 246 28.31 9.91 -3.30
C PRO A 246 27.34 10.44 -2.22
N CYS A 247 27.39 9.82 -1.04
CA CYS A 247 26.66 10.30 0.13
C CYS A 247 27.22 11.65 0.59
N LYS A 248 26.34 12.65 0.78
CA LYS A 248 26.74 13.98 1.26
C LYS A 248 27.18 13.98 2.73
N THR A 249 26.69 13.01 3.51
CA THR A 249 26.93 12.91 4.97
C THR A 249 28.29 12.28 5.24
N CYS A 250 28.58 11.11 4.68
CA CYS A 250 29.84 10.40 4.92
C CYS A 250 30.93 10.70 3.88
N LYS A 251 30.64 11.54 2.88
CA LYS A 251 31.56 12.02 1.83
C LYS A 251 32.63 11.00 1.41
N PRO A 252 32.21 9.86 0.84
CA PRO A 252 33.11 8.74 0.56
C PRO A 252 34.21 9.07 -0.47
N ASP A 253 34.16 10.22 -1.15
CA ASP A 253 35.11 10.63 -2.19
C ASP A 253 36.23 11.53 -1.66
N ASP A 254 36.09 12.07 -0.44
CA ASP A 254 37.01 13.07 0.08
C ASP A 254 38.33 12.45 0.57
N GLU A 255 38.31 11.21 1.06
CA GLU A 255 39.51 10.49 1.51
C GLU A 255 40.41 10.03 0.35
N ALA A 256 39.84 9.77 -0.83
CA ALA A 256 40.62 9.38 -2.01
C ALA A 256 41.53 10.51 -2.53
N LYS A 257 41.34 11.75 -2.06
CA LYS A 257 42.15 12.92 -2.44
C LYS A 257 43.32 13.21 -1.49
N SER A 258 43.47 12.51 -0.36
CA SER A 258 44.57 12.73 0.59
C SER A 258 45.70 11.68 0.48
N SER A 259 45.70 10.85 -0.56
CA SER A 259 46.70 9.80 -0.78
C SER A 259 47.29 9.83 -2.21
N GLY A 260 47.18 10.98 -2.89
CA GLY A 260 47.84 11.27 -4.15
C GLY A 260 48.95 12.28 -3.96
#